data_AF-A0A235J267-F1
#
_entry.id   AF-A0A235J267-F1
#
_cell.length_a   1.000
_cell.length_b   1.000
_cell.length_c   1.000
_cell.angle_alpha   90.00
_cell.angle_beta   90.00
_cell.angle_gamma   90.00
#
_symmetry.space_group_name_H-M   'P 1'
#
loop_
_entity.id
_entity.type
_entity.pdbx_description
1 polymer ?
#
loop_
_entity_poly.entity_id
_entity_poly.type
_entity_poly.pdbx_seq_one_letter_code
_entity_poly.pdbx_strand_id
1 'polypeptide(L)'
;MTSQTAFAKVDFLQPAPTQALGYYDYFGKLLSPQEAAGVVINKGLDPNNPISYQQVGAVKITQELIAKGENIFFNRKIGDTFGFQEVFGFGLGLSKISNELGVAIASLQGQPTANLKITLQNNLTIGSQTFLKGTVINTGLKIPKGQSVPLGFTPRYDITGNFRS
;
A
#
# COMPACT_ATOMS: atom_id res chain seq x y z
N MET A 1 -7.45 -25.15 47.28
CA MET A 1 -6.12 -24.97 46.67
C MET A 1 -6.34 -24.35 45.30
N THR A 2 -6.26 -23.03 45.22
CA THR A 2 -6.52 -22.23 44.01
C THR A 2 -5.19 -21.92 43.35
N SER A 3 -4.88 -22.60 42.23
CA SER A 3 -3.65 -22.37 41.48
C SER A 3 -3.93 -21.46 40.28
N GLN A 4 -3.69 -20.18 40.54
CA GLN A 4 -3.19 -19.10 39.68
C GLN A 4 -3.19 -19.31 38.15
N THR A 5 -4.04 -18.54 37.50
CA THR A 5 -4.07 -18.27 36.05
C THR A 5 -2.71 -17.73 35.58
N ALA A 6 -2.07 -18.41 34.63
CA ALA A 6 -0.85 -17.94 33.99
C ALA A 6 -1.15 -16.71 33.13
N PHE A 7 -0.62 -15.55 33.52
CA PHE A 7 -0.62 -14.36 32.67
C PHE A 7 0.32 -14.62 31.49
N ALA A 8 -0.20 -14.47 30.26
CA ALA A 8 0.61 -14.49 29.04
C ALA A 8 1.67 -13.38 29.16
N LYS A 9 2.94 -13.80 29.24
CA LYS A 9 4.09 -12.91 29.25
C LYS A 9 4.26 -12.31 27.85
N VAL A 10 3.58 -11.21 27.58
CA VAL A 10 3.80 -10.44 26.37
C VAL A 10 5.08 -9.63 26.58
N ASP A 11 6.21 -10.19 26.17
CA ASP A 11 7.52 -9.52 26.21
C ASP A 11 7.55 -8.43 25.13
N PHE A 12 7.00 -7.25 25.43
CA PHE A 12 6.97 -6.06 24.57
C PHE A 12 8.36 -5.46 24.24
N LEU A 13 9.44 -6.01 24.80
CA LEU A 13 10.80 -5.48 24.71
C LEU A 13 11.79 -6.44 24.03
N GLN A 14 11.31 -7.51 23.39
CA GLN A 14 12.21 -8.34 22.60
C GLN A 14 12.72 -7.53 21.40
N PRO A 15 14.04 -7.59 21.09
CA PRO A 15 14.55 -7.03 19.86
C PRO A 15 13.80 -7.63 18.68
N ALA A 16 13.59 -6.83 17.64
CA ALA A 16 12.95 -7.33 16.43
C ALA A 16 13.68 -8.61 15.97
N PRO A 17 12.95 -9.69 15.67
CA PRO A 17 13.58 -10.93 15.24
C PRO A 17 14.47 -10.65 14.03
N THR A 18 15.73 -11.06 14.12
CA THR A 18 16.68 -10.89 13.02
C THR A 18 16.23 -11.74 11.84
N GLN A 19 16.00 -11.10 10.70
CA GLN A 19 15.59 -11.81 9.49
C GLN A 19 16.77 -12.65 8.99
N ALA A 20 16.53 -13.95 8.78
CA ALA A 20 17.56 -14.90 8.42
C ALA A 20 18.06 -14.66 6.98
N LEU A 21 19.19 -13.98 6.83
CA LEU A 21 19.77 -13.71 5.52
C LEU A 21 20.06 -15.00 4.75
N GLY A 22 19.72 -15.00 3.46
CA GLY A 22 19.91 -16.16 2.58
C GLY A 22 18.79 -17.20 2.65
N TYR A 23 17.88 -17.12 3.63
CA TYR A 23 16.65 -17.91 3.66
C TYR A 23 15.62 -17.34 2.69
N TYR A 24 14.50 -18.03 2.54
CA TYR A 24 13.40 -17.64 1.67
C TYR A 24 12.14 -17.43 2.48
N ASP A 25 11.41 -16.35 2.19
CA ASP A 25 10.01 -16.22 2.59
C ASP A 25 9.14 -16.90 1.55
N TYR A 26 8.31 -17.84 1.99
CA TYR A 26 7.32 -18.53 1.18
C TYR A 26 5.94 -18.31 1.79
N PHE A 27 5.29 -17.23 1.38
CA PHE A 27 3.96 -16.81 1.88
C PHE A 27 3.90 -16.73 3.42
N GLY A 28 4.93 -16.14 4.04
CA GLY A 28 5.04 -16.01 5.50
C GLY A 28 5.62 -17.23 6.21
N LYS A 29 5.96 -18.30 5.48
CA LYS A 29 6.76 -19.41 6.02
C LYS A 29 8.23 -19.21 5.67
N LEU A 30 9.09 -19.22 6.68
CA LEU A 30 10.54 -19.20 6.49
C LEU A 30 11.04 -20.57 6.00
N LEU A 31 11.76 -20.60 4.89
CA LEU A 31 12.39 -21.79 4.32
C LEU A 31 13.90 -21.63 4.27
N SER A 32 14.63 -22.67 4.65
CA SER A 32 16.07 -22.78 4.34
C SER A 32 16.30 -22.88 2.83
N PRO A 33 17.53 -22.60 2.34
CA PRO A 33 17.86 -22.76 0.92
C PRO A 33 17.56 -24.16 0.37
N GLN A 34 17.76 -25.20 1.18
CA GLN A 34 17.50 -26.59 0.80
C GLN A 34 15.99 -26.87 0.65
N GLU A 35 15.19 -26.38 1.60
CA GLU A 35 13.73 -26.51 1.53
C GLU A 35 13.15 -25.72 0.36
N ALA A 36 13.65 -24.49 0.12
CA ALA A 36 13.24 -23.67 -1.02
C ALA A 36 13.59 -24.34 -2.35
N ALA A 37 14.79 -24.93 -2.47
CA ALA A 37 15.17 -25.71 -3.65
C ALA A 37 14.23 -26.94 -3.83
N GLY A 38 13.85 -27.59 -2.73
CA GLY A 38 12.86 -28.68 -2.76
C GLY A 38 11.50 -28.24 -3.32
N VAL A 39 11.00 -27.06 -2.94
CA VAL A 39 9.76 -26.49 -3.50
C VAL A 39 9.88 -26.24 -5.00
N VAL A 40 11.01 -25.70 -5.44
CA VAL A 40 11.30 -25.43 -6.86
C VAL A 40 11.35 -26.73 -7.67
N ILE A 41 12.07 -27.74 -7.18
CA ILE A 41 12.19 -29.06 -7.81
C ILE A 41 10.82 -29.75 -7.91
N ASN A 42 10.03 -29.72 -6.83
CA ASN A 42 8.69 -30.31 -6.81
C ASN A 42 7.72 -29.67 -7.81
N LYS A 43 8.01 -28.44 -8.25
CA LYS A 43 7.25 -27.73 -9.29
C LYS A 43 7.81 -27.94 -10.71
N GLY A 44 8.85 -28.77 -10.85
CA GLY A 44 9.47 -29.07 -12.15
C GLY A 44 10.33 -27.93 -12.69
N LEU A 45 10.81 -27.04 -11.81
CA LEU A 45 11.60 -25.88 -12.17
C LEU A 45 13.08 -26.08 -11.78
N ASP A 46 13.97 -25.30 -12.39
CA ASP A 46 15.42 -25.41 -12.15
C ASP A 46 15.84 -24.64 -10.89
N PRO A 47 16.37 -25.30 -9.84
CA PRO A 47 16.83 -24.65 -8.62
C PRO A 47 18.12 -23.83 -8.79
N ASN A 48 18.83 -23.95 -9.92
CA ASN A 48 19.98 -23.11 -10.22
C ASN A 48 19.58 -21.78 -10.87
N ASN A 49 18.35 -21.69 -11.37
CA ASN A 49 17.80 -20.47 -11.93
C ASN A 49 17.10 -19.65 -10.83
N PRO A 50 17.58 -18.43 -10.50
CA PRO A 50 16.97 -17.59 -9.46
C PRO A 50 15.51 -17.20 -9.76
N ILE A 51 15.10 -17.18 -11.04
CA ILE A 51 13.71 -16.88 -11.44
C ILE A 51 12.76 -17.97 -10.96
N SER A 52 13.20 -19.23 -10.89
CA SER A 52 12.36 -20.36 -10.47
C SER A 52 11.80 -20.20 -9.06
N TYR A 53 12.57 -19.62 -8.15
CA TYR A 53 12.13 -19.33 -6.78
C TYR A 53 11.01 -18.29 -6.77
N GLN A 54 11.13 -17.25 -7.60
CA GLN A 54 10.08 -16.22 -7.72
C GLN A 54 8.78 -16.80 -8.31
N GLN A 55 8.90 -17.70 -9.29
CA GLN A 55 7.74 -18.37 -9.92
C GLN A 55 6.93 -19.22 -8.94
N VAL A 56 7.58 -19.81 -7.95
CA VAL A 56 6.89 -20.55 -6.88
C VAL A 56 6.44 -19.64 -5.73
N GLY A 57 6.79 -18.35 -5.74
CA GLY A 57 6.47 -17.41 -4.66
C GLY A 57 7.44 -17.48 -3.47
N ALA A 58 8.63 -18.06 -3.66
CA ALA A 58 9.71 -18.05 -2.68
C ALA A 58 10.63 -16.85 -2.92
N VAL A 59 10.67 -15.91 -1.98
CA VAL A 59 11.46 -14.68 -2.07
C VAL A 59 12.69 -14.80 -1.18
N LYS A 60 13.88 -14.68 -1.77
CA LYS A 60 15.13 -14.70 -0.99
C LYS A 60 15.23 -13.47 -0.10
N ILE A 61 15.52 -13.69 1.18
CA ILE A 61 15.77 -12.65 2.17
C ILE A 61 17.20 -12.17 1.99
N THR A 62 17.36 -10.97 1.45
CA THR A 62 18.65 -10.31 1.22
C THR A 62 18.76 -9.03 2.03
N GLN A 63 19.98 -8.61 2.39
CA GLN A 63 20.19 -7.37 3.13
C GLN A 63 19.63 -6.15 2.38
N GLU A 64 19.70 -6.15 1.05
CA GLU A 64 19.11 -5.11 0.21
C GLU A 64 17.58 -5.05 0.33
N LEU A 65 16.90 -6.20 0.34
CA LEU A 65 15.45 -6.28 0.51
C LEU A 65 15.04 -5.75 1.88
N ILE A 66 15.79 -6.09 2.92
CA ILE A 66 15.58 -5.61 4.29
C ILE A 66 15.77 -4.09 4.34
N ALA A 67 16.92 -3.59 3.87
CA ALA A 67 17.23 -2.16 3.88
C ALA A 67 16.19 -1.34 3.09
N LYS A 68 15.68 -1.88 1.98
CA LYS A 68 14.60 -1.27 1.21
C LYS A 68 13.28 -1.25 1.99
N GLY A 69 12.95 -2.34 2.66
CA GLY A 69 11.77 -2.43 3.54
C GLY A 69 11.85 -1.42 4.70
N GLU A 70 12.99 -1.35 5.39
CA GLU A 70 13.27 -0.39 6.46
C GLU A 70 13.19 1.06 5.95
N ASN A 71 13.79 1.34 4.79
CA ASN A 71 13.72 2.66 4.18
C ASN A 71 12.26 3.06 3.90
N ILE A 72 11.46 2.14 3.33
CA ILE A 72 10.03 2.36 3.11
C ILE A 72 9.30 2.52 4.45
N PHE A 73 9.63 1.74 5.47
CA PHE A 73 8.94 1.80 6.76
C PHE A 73 9.21 3.11 7.51
N PHE A 74 10.47 3.53 7.58
CA PHE A 74 10.89 4.70 8.37
C PHE A 74 10.79 6.03 7.63
N ASN A 75 11.01 6.06 6.31
CA ASN A 75 11.00 7.32 5.54
C ASN A 75 9.66 7.61 4.87
N ARG A 76 8.72 6.66 4.90
CA ARG A 76 7.37 6.91 4.41
C ARG A 76 6.61 7.71 5.46
N LYS A 77 6.21 8.92 5.06
CA LYS A 77 5.27 9.72 5.84
C LYS A 77 3.94 8.97 5.88
N ILE A 78 3.57 8.44 7.04
CA ILE A 78 2.24 7.89 7.26
C ILE A 78 1.24 9.02 6.97
N GLY A 79 0.54 8.92 5.85
CA GLY A 79 -0.38 9.96 5.35
C GLY A 79 0.03 10.68 4.05
N ASP A 80 1.18 10.41 3.44
CA ASP A 80 1.35 10.74 2.01
C ASP A 80 0.78 9.60 1.18
N THR A 81 -0.37 9.88 0.56
CA THR A 81 -1.03 9.12 -0.52
C THR A 81 -1.63 7.74 -0.17
N PHE A 82 -1.28 7.08 0.93
CA PHE A 82 -1.66 5.67 1.15
C PHE A 82 -2.99 5.40 1.86
N GLY A 83 -3.55 6.36 2.62
CA GLY A 83 -4.83 6.13 3.32
C GLY A 83 -6.01 5.87 2.38
N PHE A 84 -5.91 6.31 1.11
CA PHE A 84 -6.93 6.13 0.08
C PHE A 84 -6.57 5.08 -0.95
N GLN A 85 -5.28 4.78 -1.14
CA GLN A 85 -4.84 3.86 -2.20
C GLN A 85 -5.14 2.38 -1.89
N GLU A 86 -5.05 1.95 -0.63
CA GLU A 86 -5.35 0.55 -0.24
C GLU A 86 -6.85 0.27 -0.12
N VAL A 87 -7.63 1.25 0.34
CA VAL A 87 -9.08 1.10 0.45
C VAL A 87 -9.74 1.20 -0.94
N PHE A 88 -9.28 2.09 -1.81
CA PHE A 88 -9.96 2.33 -3.10
C PHE A 88 -9.40 1.57 -4.31
N GLY A 89 -8.18 1.04 -4.25
CA GLY A 89 -7.53 0.43 -5.41
C GLY A 89 -7.27 1.44 -6.53
N PHE A 90 -6.09 1.41 -7.13
CA PHE A 90 -5.57 2.46 -8.03
C PHE A 90 -6.31 2.66 -9.39
N GLY A 91 -7.56 2.26 -9.55
CA GLY A 91 -8.31 2.52 -10.79
C GLY A 91 -9.84 2.49 -10.69
N LEU A 92 -10.40 1.62 -9.83
CA LEU A 92 -11.86 1.45 -9.75
C LEU A 92 -12.53 2.31 -8.67
N GLY A 93 -11.81 2.69 -7.61
CA GLY A 93 -12.39 3.49 -6.54
C GLY A 93 -12.39 4.99 -6.80
N LEU A 94 -11.31 5.54 -7.38
CA LEU A 94 -11.20 6.98 -7.69
C LEU A 94 -12.16 7.42 -8.81
N SER A 95 -12.46 6.55 -9.77
CA SER A 95 -13.45 6.82 -10.83
C SER A 95 -14.88 6.93 -10.27
N LYS A 96 -15.19 6.22 -9.18
CA LYS A 96 -16.50 6.31 -8.50
C LYS A 96 -16.69 7.60 -7.70
N ILE A 97 -15.61 8.31 -7.38
CA ILE A 97 -15.62 9.55 -6.59
C ILE A 97 -14.99 10.74 -7.34
N SER A 98 -14.85 10.65 -8.66
CA SER A 98 -14.17 11.65 -9.49
C SER A 98 -14.90 12.99 -9.48
N ASN A 99 -16.23 12.96 -9.50
CA ASN A 99 -17.08 14.15 -9.41
C ASN A 99 -16.94 14.81 -8.04
N GLU A 100 -16.97 14.03 -6.97
CA GLU A 100 -16.80 14.50 -5.60
C GLU A 100 -15.41 15.10 -5.37
N LEU A 101 -14.37 14.51 -5.94
CA LEU A 101 -13.01 15.04 -5.93
C LEU A 101 -12.93 16.38 -6.66
N GLY A 102 -13.51 16.49 -7.85
CA GLY A 102 -13.53 17.73 -8.62
C GLY A 102 -14.24 18.87 -7.87
N VAL A 103 -15.42 18.58 -7.31
CA VAL A 103 -16.19 19.56 -6.50
C VAL A 103 -15.41 20.00 -5.26
N ALA A 104 -14.76 19.06 -4.56
CA ALA A 104 -13.99 19.38 -3.36
C ALA A 104 -12.76 20.24 -3.69
N ILE A 105 -12.04 19.95 -4.78
CA ILE A 105 -10.89 20.74 -5.23
C ILE A 105 -11.34 22.14 -5.67
N ALA A 106 -12.42 22.24 -6.44
CA ALA A 106 -12.97 23.53 -6.85
C ALA A 106 -13.40 24.38 -5.64
N SER A 107 -13.95 23.74 -4.61
CA SER A 107 -14.36 24.40 -3.35
C SER A 107 -13.19 24.97 -2.55
N LEU A 108 -11.95 24.49 -2.77
CA LEU A 108 -10.77 25.07 -2.14
C LEU A 108 -10.43 26.45 -2.72
N GLN A 109 -10.93 26.81 -3.92
CA GLN A 109 -10.67 28.10 -4.57
C GLN A 109 -9.16 28.45 -4.62
N GLY A 110 -8.32 27.43 -4.85
CA GLY A 110 -6.86 27.57 -4.91
C GLY A 110 -6.15 27.61 -3.55
N GLN A 111 -6.88 27.51 -2.43
CA GLN A 111 -6.28 27.37 -1.10
C GLN A 111 -5.62 25.99 -0.95
N PRO A 112 -4.43 25.92 -0.36
CA PRO A 112 -3.77 24.64 -0.11
C PRO A 112 -4.50 23.86 0.97
N THR A 113 -4.47 22.53 0.88
CA THR A 113 -4.88 21.65 1.97
C THR A 113 -3.91 20.48 2.11
N ALA A 114 -3.66 20.07 3.35
CA ALA A 114 -2.93 18.84 3.64
C ALA A 114 -3.84 17.60 3.65
N ASN A 115 -5.16 17.79 3.57
CA ASN A 115 -6.15 16.72 3.59
C ASN A 115 -7.45 17.21 2.94
N LEU A 116 -7.65 16.87 1.67
CA LEU A 116 -8.87 17.16 0.94
C LEU A 116 -10.03 16.35 1.52
N LYS A 117 -11.16 17.01 1.79
CA LYS A 117 -12.40 16.37 2.26
C LYS A 117 -13.39 16.31 1.12
N ILE A 118 -13.98 15.14 0.89
CA ILE A 118 -15.04 14.95 -0.10
C ILE A 118 -16.34 14.59 0.59
N THR A 119 -17.46 15.00 0.03
CA THR A 119 -18.79 14.59 0.46
C THR A 119 -19.37 13.66 -0.58
N LEU A 120 -19.73 12.43 -0.19
CA LEU A 120 -20.26 11.43 -1.10
C LEU A 120 -21.58 11.86 -1.74
N GLN A 121 -21.69 11.81 -3.06
CA GLN A 121 -22.95 12.08 -3.76
C GLN A 121 -23.83 10.84 -3.87
N ASN A 122 -23.22 9.66 -3.78
CA ASN A 122 -23.89 8.36 -3.84
C ASN A 122 -23.36 7.43 -2.74
N ASN A 123 -24.12 6.37 -2.45
CA ASN A 123 -23.63 5.31 -1.56
C ASN A 123 -22.40 4.65 -2.19
N LEU A 124 -21.37 4.44 -1.38
CA LEU A 124 -20.10 3.90 -1.81
C LEU A 124 -19.80 2.65 -1.00
N THR A 125 -19.71 1.50 -1.68
CA THR A 125 -19.32 0.24 -1.05
C THR A 125 -17.87 -0.07 -1.38
N ILE A 126 -17.09 -0.35 -0.34
CA ILE A 126 -15.68 -0.68 -0.42
C ILE A 126 -15.41 -1.90 0.46
N GLY A 127 -15.00 -3.01 -0.16
CA GLY A 127 -14.90 -4.29 0.54
C GLY A 127 -16.24 -4.69 1.14
N SER A 128 -16.29 -4.89 2.46
CA SER A 128 -17.49 -5.20 3.23
C SER A 128 -18.18 -4.00 3.88
N GLN A 129 -17.67 -2.78 3.66
CA GLN A 129 -18.22 -1.56 4.27
C GLN A 129 -18.98 -0.72 3.24
N THR A 130 -20.13 -0.18 3.65
CA THR A 130 -20.93 0.75 2.85
C THR A 130 -20.98 2.10 3.53
N PHE A 131 -20.52 3.13 2.82
CA PHE A 131 -20.63 4.53 3.19
C PHE A 131 -21.87 5.13 2.51
N LEU A 132 -22.68 5.84 3.27
CA LEU A 132 -23.91 6.44 2.75
C LEU A 132 -23.63 7.76 2.04
N LYS A 133 -24.53 8.12 1.12
CA LYS A 133 -24.57 9.46 0.53
C LYS A 133 -24.56 10.52 1.63
N GLY A 134 -23.79 11.59 1.42
CA GLY A 134 -23.62 12.69 2.37
C GLY A 134 -22.54 12.46 3.42
N THR A 135 -21.96 11.26 3.52
CA THR A 135 -20.78 11.03 4.37
C THR A 135 -19.61 11.89 3.89
N VAL A 136 -18.99 12.60 4.83
CA VAL A 136 -17.76 13.36 4.60
C VAL A 136 -16.56 12.45 4.84
N ILE A 137 -15.72 12.31 3.82
CA ILE A 137 -14.56 11.44 3.82
C ILE A 137 -13.29 12.28 3.73
N ASN A 138 -12.38 12.09 4.68
CA ASN A 138 -11.05 12.69 4.69
C ASN A 138 -10.15 11.90 3.75
N THR A 139 -9.72 12.45 2.62
CA THR A 139 -8.98 11.73 1.56
C THR A 139 -7.47 11.58 1.78
N GLY A 140 -6.90 12.32 2.73
CA GLY A 140 -5.44 12.43 2.89
C GLY A 140 -4.72 13.02 1.67
N LEU A 141 -5.44 13.43 0.62
CA LEU A 141 -4.87 14.05 -0.57
C LEU A 141 -4.48 15.48 -0.26
N LYS A 142 -3.26 15.84 -0.64
CA LYS A 142 -2.72 17.19 -0.47
C LYS A 142 -2.91 17.97 -1.76
N ILE A 143 -3.49 19.17 -1.66
CA ILE A 143 -3.59 20.11 -2.77
C ILE A 143 -2.61 21.25 -2.49
N PRO A 144 -1.55 21.42 -3.29
CA PRO A 144 -0.68 22.59 -3.21
C PRO A 144 -1.43 23.87 -3.58
N LYS A 145 -0.94 25.03 -3.11
CA LYS A 145 -1.55 26.32 -3.40
C LYS A 145 -1.64 26.56 -4.91
N GLY A 146 -2.82 26.94 -5.39
CA GLY A 146 -3.07 27.24 -6.80
C GLY A 146 -3.07 26.05 -7.75
N GLN A 147 -2.99 24.81 -7.26
CA GLN A 147 -3.08 23.62 -8.09
C GLN A 147 -4.46 22.97 -8.03
N SER A 148 -4.88 22.40 -9.17
CA SER A 148 -6.15 21.68 -9.30
C SER A 148 -5.97 20.16 -9.29
N VAL A 149 -4.74 19.68 -9.06
CA VAL A 149 -4.38 18.27 -8.99
C VAL A 149 -3.70 17.97 -7.65
N PRO A 150 -3.98 16.81 -7.03
CA PRO A 150 -3.29 16.44 -5.80
C PRO A 150 -1.82 16.13 -6.03
N LEU A 151 -1.02 16.36 -5.00
CA LEU A 151 0.40 16.01 -4.99
C LEU A 151 0.56 14.49 -5.22
N GLY A 152 1.43 14.11 -6.16
CA GLY A 152 1.68 12.70 -6.51
C GLY A 152 0.77 12.14 -7.61
N PHE A 153 -0.18 12.92 -8.14
CA PHE A 153 -0.89 12.59 -9.37
C PHE A 153 -0.15 13.21 -10.56
N THR A 154 0.37 12.38 -11.45
CA THR A 154 0.73 12.81 -12.81
C THR A 154 -0.49 12.60 -13.71
N PRO A 155 -1.20 13.67 -14.12
CA PRO A 155 -2.18 13.51 -15.17
C PRO A 155 -1.39 13.11 -16.43
N ARG A 156 -1.63 11.90 -16.94
CA ARG A 156 -1.27 11.54 -18.33
C ARG A 156 -2.15 12.39 -19.24
N TYR A 157 -1.78 13.65 -19.44
CA TYR A 157 -2.18 14.38 -20.63
C TYR A 157 -1.28 13.89 -21.75
N ASP A 158 -1.82 13.05 -22.63
CA ASP A 158 -1.25 12.89 -23.95
C ASP A 158 -1.49 14.21 -24.69
N ILE A 159 -0.56 15.15 -24.56
CA ILE A 159 -0.56 16.40 -25.33
C ILE A 159 -0.10 16.08 -26.76
N THR A 160 -0.98 15.41 -27.50
CA THR A 160 -1.01 15.45 -28.97
C THR A 160 -2.29 16.17 -29.41
N GLY A 161 -2.42 17.42 -28.95
CA GLY A 161 -3.46 18.36 -29.38
C GLY A 161 -2.80 19.65 -29.84
N ASN A 162 -2.47 19.70 -31.12
CA ASN A 162 -1.83 20.81 -31.82
C ASN A 162 -2.72 22.07 -31.73
N PHE A 163 -2.42 23.01 -30.83
CA PHE A 163 -2.99 24.36 -30.87
C PHE A 163 -2.10 25.22 -31.77
N ARG A 164 -2.59 25.49 -32.99
CA ARG A 164 -2.13 26.63 -33.78
C ARG A 164 -3.26 27.66 -33.75
N SER A 165 -2.96 28.81 -33.14
CA SER A 165 -3.63 30.10 -33.40
C SER A 165 -3.41 30.55 -34.83
#